data_AF-A0A060WGB8-F1
#
_entry.id   AF-A0A060WGB8-F1
#
_cell.length_a   1.000
_cell.length_b   1.000
_cell.length_c   1.000
_cell.angle_alpha   90.00
_cell.angle_beta   90.00
_cell.angle_gamma   90.00
#
_symmetry.space_group_name_H-M   'P 1'
#
loop_
_entity.id
_entity.type
_entity.pdbx_description
1 polymer ?
#
loop_
_entity_poly.entity_id
_entity_poly.type
_entity_poly.pdbx_seq_one_letter_code
_entity_poly.pdbx_strand_id
1 'polypeptide(L)'
;MSSTFVTLAEVLECRGGPLLEDEVWSLLLGTAESLVDVSYKGHNSMCSIISPTSLLLSATGTLAFKNCTLSDEACTFTAPEMLQGRASSTKPAIEKMLVYSLGMTLYWSVDYHLPQNQPVQLSDHLNSLLLSMCEDLAHRRVNLNSILESCESQHKASLLPPPNRVIGQLVEDVFHKAVSVCWGWRGGSVWVCLSVCALGPEFIRMADEPQVVLELPGSIVSKKGRSCSSQREVIVVLPSGQSVLVRCDMKSRGRDVFDMVVAHANLVEHFYFGLAYTDDDEYFFLDHETKISKVAPDSWKKVVSTSFLVFLRIKFFVDDISFIL
;
A
#
# COMPACT_ATOMS: atom_id res chain seq x y z
N MET A 1 -15.89 -12.55 0.13
CA MET A 1 -14.97 -11.61 0.79
C MET A 1 -13.59 -11.86 0.22
N SER A 2 -13.05 -10.92 -0.56
CA SER A 2 -11.69 -11.05 -1.09
C SER A 2 -10.71 -11.13 0.08
N SER A 3 -9.84 -12.14 0.08
CA SER A 3 -8.80 -12.31 1.10
C SER A 3 -7.67 -11.31 0.84
N THR A 4 -7.87 -10.06 1.23
CA THR A 4 -6.81 -9.06 1.16
C THR A 4 -5.83 -9.31 2.31
N PHE A 5 -4.56 -9.51 1.97
CA PHE A 5 -3.47 -9.57 2.92
C PHE A 5 -2.71 -8.24 2.87
N VAL A 6 -2.24 -7.80 4.04
CA VAL A 6 -1.33 -6.66 4.20
C VAL A 6 -0.10 -7.13 4.94
N THR A 7 1.05 -6.54 4.66
CA THR A 7 2.31 -6.82 5.35
C THR A 7 2.37 -6.11 6.69
N LEU A 8 3.19 -6.63 7.61
CA LEU A 8 3.46 -5.95 8.89
C LEU A 8 4.09 -4.56 8.66
N ALA A 9 4.92 -4.41 7.63
CA ALA A 9 5.50 -3.13 7.23
C ALA A 9 4.40 -2.10 6.90
N GLU A 10 3.41 -2.47 6.08
CA GLU A 10 2.28 -1.59 5.73
C GLU A 10 1.44 -1.22 6.97
N VAL A 11 1.25 -2.16 7.90
CA VAL A 11 0.56 -1.89 9.17
C VAL A 11 1.31 -0.82 9.97
N LEU A 12 2.62 -0.95 10.12
CA LEU A 12 3.46 0.00 10.84
C LEU A 12 3.51 1.36 10.15
N GLU A 13 3.68 1.38 8.82
CA GLU A 13 3.67 2.59 8.00
C GLU A 13 2.35 3.36 8.12
N CYS A 14 1.22 2.67 7.99
CA CYS A 14 -0.10 3.27 8.11
C CYS A 14 -0.38 3.75 9.55
N ARG A 15 0.12 3.02 10.55
CA ARG A 15 -0.02 3.40 11.95
C ARG A 15 0.81 4.64 12.29
N GLY A 16 2.00 4.78 11.70
CA GLY A 16 2.94 5.87 11.93
C GLY A 16 3.66 5.79 13.28
N GLY A 17 3.72 4.60 13.88
CA GLY A 17 4.33 4.38 15.21
C GLY A 17 4.47 2.90 15.55
N PRO A 18 5.08 2.59 16.70
CA PRO A 18 5.41 1.22 17.07
C PRO A 18 4.18 0.40 17.45
N LEU A 19 4.34 -0.92 17.45
CA LEU A 19 3.38 -1.83 18.06
C LEU A 19 3.39 -1.68 19.58
N LEU A 20 2.21 -1.82 20.18
CA LEU A 20 2.04 -1.91 21.62
C LEU A 20 2.45 -3.31 22.11
N GLU A 21 2.85 -3.41 23.37
CA GLU A 21 3.26 -4.68 24.00
C GLU A 21 2.20 -5.78 23.82
N ASP A 22 0.92 -5.47 24.04
CA ASP A 22 -0.19 -6.43 23.87
C ASP A 22 -0.35 -6.91 22.41
N GLU A 23 -0.07 -6.02 21.45
CA GLU A 23 -0.09 -6.33 20.02
C GLU A 23 1.08 -7.25 19.66
N VAL A 24 2.25 -7.02 20.26
CA VAL A 24 3.46 -7.86 20.07
C VAL A 24 3.23 -9.26 20.63
N TRP A 25 2.68 -9.39 21.83
CA TRP A 25 2.35 -10.70 22.40
C TRP A 25 1.39 -11.50 21.52
N SER A 26 0.35 -10.83 21.04
CA SER A 26 -0.67 -11.45 20.19
C SER A 26 -0.10 -11.86 18.82
N LEU A 27 0.72 -11.00 18.22
CA LEU A 27 1.38 -11.27 16.95
C LEU A 27 2.41 -12.40 17.08
N LEU A 28 3.19 -12.41 18.17
CA LEU A 28 4.17 -13.46 18.47
C LEU A 28 3.47 -14.83 18.63
N LEU A 29 2.38 -14.88 19.41
CA LEU A 29 1.60 -16.11 19.58
C LEU A 29 1.05 -16.62 18.24
N GLY A 30 0.34 -15.77 17.51
CA GLY A 30 -0.26 -16.17 16.22
C GLY A 30 0.79 -16.60 15.19
N THR A 31 1.94 -15.93 15.16
CA THR A 31 3.03 -16.29 14.25
C THR A 31 3.67 -17.61 14.66
N ALA A 32 3.90 -17.83 15.95
CA ALA A 32 4.46 -19.08 16.46
C ALA A 32 3.52 -20.27 16.20
N GLU A 33 2.21 -20.11 16.40
CA GLU A 33 1.20 -21.13 16.05
C GLU A 33 1.23 -21.46 14.56
N SER A 34 1.30 -20.44 13.70
CA SER A 34 1.37 -20.60 12.24
C SER A 34 2.67 -21.31 11.81
N LEU A 35 3.80 -21.00 12.45
CA LEU A 35 5.07 -21.67 12.20
C LEU A 35 5.04 -23.16 12.60
N VAL A 36 4.38 -23.49 13.71
CA VAL A 36 4.18 -24.87 14.13
C VAL A 36 3.31 -25.63 13.11
N ASP A 37 2.19 -25.04 12.66
CA ASP A 37 1.31 -25.66 11.65
C ASP A 37 2.04 -25.92 10.32
N VAL A 38 2.81 -24.95 9.84
CA VAL A 38 3.64 -25.09 8.63
C VAL A 38 4.71 -26.17 8.81
N SER A 39 5.32 -26.25 9.99
CA SER A 39 6.33 -27.26 10.35
C SER A 39 5.77 -28.68 10.38
N TYR A 40 4.50 -28.87 10.77
CA TYR A 40 3.83 -30.18 10.77
C TYR A 40 3.40 -30.65 9.38
N LYS A 41 3.01 -29.72 8.50
CA LYS A 41 2.49 -30.03 7.14
C LYS A 41 3.58 -30.48 6.14
N GLY A 42 4.84 -30.52 6.54
CA GLY A 42 5.92 -31.15 5.77
C GLY A 42 6.26 -30.43 4.46
N HIS A 43 5.80 -29.18 4.26
CA HIS A 43 6.22 -28.40 3.11
C HIS A 43 7.70 -28.01 3.27
N ASN A 44 8.50 -28.32 2.25
CA ASN A 44 9.87 -27.82 2.06
C ASN A 44 9.84 -26.30 1.81
N SER A 45 9.42 -25.53 2.82
CA SER A 45 9.59 -24.08 2.85
C SER A 45 11.08 -23.82 3.00
N MET A 46 11.75 -23.60 1.88
CA MET A 46 13.12 -23.14 1.84
C MET A 46 13.23 -21.87 2.69
N CYS A 47 14.03 -21.93 3.76
CA CYS A 47 14.47 -20.83 4.65
C CYS A 47 13.84 -19.45 4.35
N SER A 48 12.57 -19.27 4.70
CA SER A 48 11.89 -17.99 4.54
C SER A 48 12.28 -17.07 5.69
N ILE A 49 13.09 -16.05 5.43
CA ILE A 49 13.40 -15.03 6.43
C ILE A 49 12.08 -14.29 6.78
N ILE A 50 11.72 -14.29 8.07
CA ILE A 50 10.60 -13.48 8.54
C ILE A 50 11.11 -12.06 8.69
N SER A 51 10.46 -11.14 8.00
CA SER A 51 10.73 -9.70 7.98
C SER A 51 9.40 -8.95 7.98
N PRO A 52 9.39 -7.65 8.30
CA PRO A 52 8.16 -6.85 8.25
C PRO A 52 7.44 -6.92 6.91
N THR A 53 8.17 -7.09 5.80
CA THR A 53 7.60 -7.17 4.44
C THR A 53 7.20 -8.59 4.03
N SER A 54 7.60 -9.62 4.79
CA SER A 54 7.28 -11.02 4.50
C SER A 54 6.18 -11.60 5.37
N LEU A 55 5.93 -11.01 6.54
CA LEU A 55 4.81 -11.37 7.41
C LEU A 55 3.52 -10.73 6.89
N LEU A 56 2.61 -11.55 6.39
CA LEU A 56 1.32 -11.14 5.84
C LEU A 56 0.21 -11.40 6.86
N LEU A 57 -0.63 -10.39 7.09
CA LEU A 57 -1.76 -10.38 7.99
C LEU A 57 -3.05 -10.26 7.17
N SER A 58 -4.07 -11.03 7.52
CA SER A 58 -5.41 -10.92 6.93
C SER A 58 -6.39 -10.25 7.89
N ALA A 59 -7.39 -9.55 7.36
CA ALA A 59 -8.53 -9.05 8.13
C ALA A 59 -9.29 -10.17 8.86
N THR A 60 -9.15 -11.42 8.42
CA THR A 60 -9.70 -12.61 9.10
C THR A 60 -8.92 -13.04 10.33
N GLY A 61 -7.77 -12.42 10.61
CA GLY A 61 -6.87 -12.80 11.69
C GLY A 61 -5.94 -13.97 11.35
N THR A 62 -5.82 -14.32 10.07
CA THR A 62 -4.89 -15.36 9.60
C THR A 62 -3.56 -14.75 9.18
N LEU A 63 -2.48 -15.53 9.33
CA LEU A 63 -1.13 -15.15 8.94
C LEU A 63 -0.67 -15.98 7.75
N ALA A 64 0.10 -15.34 6.88
CA ALA A 64 0.80 -15.99 5.78
C ALA A 64 2.24 -15.46 5.71
N PHE A 65 3.11 -16.22 5.06
CA PHE A 65 4.52 -15.88 4.91
C PHE A 65 4.85 -15.78 3.43
N LYS A 66 5.36 -14.63 3.00
CA LYS A 66 5.96 -14.46 1.69
C LYS A 66 7.38 -15.02 1.73
N ASN A 67 7.79 -15.70 0.66
CA ASN A 67 9.15 -16.20 0.60
C ASN A 67 10.11 -15.05 0.29
N CYS A 68 11.00 -14.72 1.22
CA CYS A 68 12.04 -13.72 1.01
C CYS A 68 13.34 -14.38 0.55
N THR A 69 13.82 -13.97 -0.62
CA THR A 69 15.21 -14.18 -1.00
C THR A 69 16.11 -13.21 -0.23
N LEU A 70 17.38 -13.54 -0.06
CA LEU A 70 18.36 -12.65 0.55
C LEU A 70 18.47 -11.35 -0.30
N SER A 71 17.83 -10.28 0.17
CA SER A 71 18.02 -8.89 -0.31
C SER A 71 18.80 -8.10 0.75
N ASP A 72 19.32 -6.93 0.37
CA ASP A 72 20.07 -6.04 1.28
C ASP A 72 19.23 -5.60 2.49
N GLU A 73 17.90 -5.44 2.34
CA GLU A 73 17.00 -5.13 3.47
C GLU A 73 16.74 -6.34 4.38
N ALA A 74 16.77 -7.55 3.83
CA ALA A 74 16.52 -8.78 4.57
C ALA A 74 17.70 -9.17 5.48
N CYS A 75 18.92 -8.66 5.22
CA CYS A 75 20.11 -8.96 6.00
C CYS A 75 19.97 -8.60 7.49
N THR A 76 19.25 -7.53 7.82
CA THR A 76 18.98 -7.10 9.22
C THR A 76 18.15 -8.12 10.01
N PHE A 77 17.31 -8.90 9.32
CA PHE A 77 16.42 -9.90 9.93
C PHE A 77 16.95 -11.33 9.77
N THR A 78 18.11 -11.49 9.15
CA THR A 78 18.67 -12.80 8.82
C THR A 78 19.53 -13.31 9.97
N ALA A 79 19.36 -14.58 10.33
CA ALA A 79 20.16 -15.21 11.38
C ALA A 79 21.66 -15.21 11.02
N PRO A 80 22.57 -14.94 11.99
CA PRO A 80 23.98 -14.74 11.71
C PRO A 80 24.66 -15.96 11.07
N GLU A 81 24.21 -17.18 11.37
CA GLU A 81 24.70 -18.41 10.75
C GLU A 81 24.36 -18.52 9.25
N MET A 82 23.28 -17.88 8.79
CA MET A 82 22.92 -17.82 7.38
C MET A 82 23.86 -16.88 6.63
N LEU A 83 24.15 -15.71 7.21
CA LEU A 83 25.09 -14.73 6.65
C LEU A 83 26.53 -15.28 6.60
N GLN A 84 26.91 -16.11 7.58
CA GLN A 84 28.22 -16.77 7.63
C GLN A 84 28.33 -18.00 6.72
N GLY A 85 27.28 -18.38 5.99
CA GLY A 85 27.27 -19.59 5.16
C GLY A 85 27.35 -20.89 5.96
N ARG A 86 27.00 -20.87 7.26
CA ARG A 86 27.03 -22.00 8.20
C ARG A 86 25.64 -22.57 8.47
N ALA A 87 24.63 -22.19 7.68
CA ALA A 87 23.26 -22.65 7.85
C ALA A 87 23.15 -24.17 7.70
N SER A 88 22.53 -24.80 8.69
CA SER A 88 22.17 -26.22 8.65
C SER A 88 20.78 -26.37 8.07
N SER A 89 20.58 -27.33 7.16
CA SER A 89 19.28 -27.65 6.56
C SER A 89 18.42 -28.56 7.45
N THR A 90 18.84 -28.82 8.69
CA THR A 90 18.07 -29.62 9.63
C THR A 90 16.84 -28.85 10.12
N LYS A 91 15.70 -29.53 10.27
CA LYS A 91 14.45 -28.95 10.79
C LYS A 91 14.64 -28.08 12.06
N PRO A 92 15.34 -28.53 13.12
CA PRO A 92 15.57 -27.69 14.31
C PRO A 92 16.46 -26.49 14.04
N ALA A 93 17.41 -26.57 13.10
CA ALA A 93 18.21 -25.40 12.74
C ALA A 93 17.38 -24.36 11.98
N ILE A 94 16.50 -24.80 11.07
CA ILE A 94 15.57 -23.92 10.36
C ILE A 94 14.63 -23.21 11.33
N GLU A 95 14.07 -23.94 12.30
CA GLU A 95 13.25 -23.35 13.36
C GLU A 95 14.01 -22.25 14.13
N LYS A 96 15.28 -22.48 14.48
CA LYS A 96 16.11 -21.48 15.17
C LYS A 96 16.42 -20.26 14.30
N MET A 97 16.57 -20.43 13.00
CA MET A 97 16.73 -19.32 12.06
C MET A 97 15.45 -18.48 11.97
N LEU A 98 14.28 -19.14 11.91
CA LEU A 98 12.98 -18.48 11.90
C LEU A 98 12.71 -17.72 13.21
N VAL A 99 13.00 -18.33 14.36
CA VAL A 99 12.87 -17.68 15.68
C VAL A 99 13.70 -16.39 15.74
N TYR A 100 14.94 -16.41 15.26
CA TYR A 100 15.79 -15.22 15.20
C TYR A 100 15.15 -14.15 14.31
N SER A 101 14.75 -14.51 13.09
CA SER A 101 14.17 -13.56 12.14
C SER A 101 12.86 -12.94 12.64
N LEU A 102 12.03 -13.74 13.32
CA LEU A 102 10.81 -13.26 13.98
C LEU A 102 11.14 -12.31 15.14
N GLY A 103 12.14 -12.66 15.97
CA GLY A 103 12.58 -11.82 17.08
C GLY A 103 13.06 -10.46 16.59
N MET A 104 13.92 -10.43 15.57
CA MET A 104 14.39 -9.20 14.94
C MET A 104 13.25 -8.38 14.34
N THR A 105 12.28 -9.04 13.68
CA THR A 105 11.09 -8.40 13.10
C THR A 105 10.25 -7.70 14.15
N LEU A 106 9.96 -8.38 15.27
CA LEU A 106 9.18 -7.82 16.37
C LEU A 106 9.94 -6.72 17.11
N TYR A 107 11.25 -6.90 17.32
CA TYR A 107 12.10 -5.89 17.95
C TYR A 107 12.14 -4.61 17.11
N TRP A 108 12.23 -4.74 15.78
CA TRP A 108 12.14 -3.60 14.87
C TRP A 108 10.75 -2.92 14.90
N SER A 109 9.69 -3.71 15.09
CA SER A 109 8.30 -3.21 15.14
C SER A 109 8.00 -2.37 16.38
N VAL A 110 8.65 -2.66 17.52
CA VAL A 110 8.50 -1.88 18.76
C VAL A 110 9.37 -0.63 18.79
N ASP A 111 10.44 -0.61 17.98
CA ASP A 111 11.34 0.54 17.82
C ASP A 111 10.93 1.46 16.66
N TYR A 112 9.86 1.12 15.92
CA TYR A 112 9.47 1.81 14.70
C TYR A 112 9.10 3.29 14.95
N HIS A 113 9.86 4.19 14.33
CA HIS A 113 9.70 5.65 14.44
C HIS A 113 9.76 6.21 15.87
N LEU A 114 10.46 5.55 16.80
CA LEU A 114 10.73 6.16 18.10
C LEU A 114 11.71 7.34 17.98
N PRO A 115 11.50 8.46 18.71
CA PRO A 115 12.49 9.53 18.78
C PRO A 115 13.82 8.99 19.31
N GLN A 116 14.94 9.36 18.70
CA GLN A 116 16.30 8.84 19.01
C GLN A 116 16.74 8.94 20.49
N ASN A 117 16.00 9.68 21.34
CA ASN A 117 16.29 9.88 22.76
C ASN A 117 15.31 9.15 23.71
N GLN A 118 14.41 8.33 23.20
CA GLN A 118 13.46 7.58 24.03
C GLN A 118 13.72 6.07 23.89
N PRO A 119 14.12 5.37 24.97
CA PRO A 119 14.29 3.92 24.91
C PRO A 119 12.93 3.23 24.74
N VAL A 120 12.93 2.11 24.04
CA VAL A 120 11.75 1.24 23.91
C VAL A 120 11.25 0.86 25.31
N GLN A 121 9.98 1.14 25.59
CA GLN A 121 9.34 0.79 26.86
C GLN A 121 8.61 -0.55 26.71
N LEU A 122 9.32 -1.65 26.92
CA LEU A 122 8.75 -2.99 27.05
C LEU A 122 8.83 -3.45 28.50
N SER A 123 7.92 -4.33 28.91
CA SER A 123 8.10 -5.09 30.15
C SER A 123 9.39 -5.92 30.12
N ASP A 124 10.00 -6.13 31.29
CA ASP A 124 11.18 -6.98 31.44
C ASP A 124 10.94 -8.39 30.89
N HIS A 125 9.70 -8.88 31.00
CA HIS A 125 9.32 -10.20 30.52
C HIS A 125 9.38 -10.30 29.00
N LEU A 126 8.73 -9.37 28.28
CA LEU A 126 8.74 -9.36 26.83
C LEU A 126 10.15 -9.04 26.28
N ASN A 127 10.84 -8.08 26.88
CA ASN A 127 12.19 -7.73 26.46
C ASN A 127 13.16 -8.91 26.61
N SER A 128 13.13 -9.62 27.74
CA SER A 128 13.94 -10.82 27.96
C SER A 128 13.62 -11.93 26.96
N LEU A 129 12.33 -12.14 26.65
CA LEU A 129 11.91 -13.12 25.65
C LEU A 129 12.43 -12.77 24.25
N LEU A 130 12.25 -11.52 23.79
CA LEU A 130 12.73 -11.07 22.47
C LEU A 130 14.25 -11.16 22.37
N LEU A 131 14.99 -10.76 23.41
CA LEU A 131 16.45 -10.93 23.46
C LEU A 131 16.86 -12.40 23.37
N SER A 132 16.13 -13.30 24.04
CA SER A 132 16.38 -14.76 23.97
C SER A 132 16.10 -15.35 22.58
N MET A 133 15.23 -14.72 21.77
CA MET A 133 15.00 -15.09 20.37
C MET A 133 16.14 -14.60 19.47
N CYS A 134 16.69 -13.43 19.78
CA CYS A 134 17.76 -12.75 19.02
C CYS A 134 19.18 -13.12 19.47
N GLU A 135 19.36 -14.19 20.24
CA GLU A 135 20.70 -14.69 20.62
C GLU A 135 21.52 -15.07 19.38
N ASP A 136 22.78 -14.62 19.29
CA ASP A 136 23.65 -14.89 18.14
C ASP A 136 23.88 -16.39 17.95
N LEU A 137 24.02 -17.13 19.06
CA LEU A 137 24.28 -18.56 19.05
C LEU A 137 22.98 -19.35 18.96
N ALA A 138 22.77 -20.09 17.85
CA ALA A 138 21.55 -20.87 17.61
C ALA A 138 21.18 -21.86 18.73
N HIS A 139 22.16 -22.36 19.49
CA HIS A 139 21.90 -23.27 20.62
C HIS A 139 21.44 -22.56 21.89
N ARG A 140 21.70 -21.26 22.04
CA ARG A 140 21.25 -20.44 23.16
C ARG A 140 19.87 -19.84 22.95
N ARG A 141 19.46 -19.68 21.68
CA ARG A 141 18.12 -19.19 21.34
C ARG A 141 17.05 -20.05 21.99
N VAL A 142 15.97 -19.41 22.43
CA VAL A 142 14.75 -20.09 22.87
C VAL A 142 14.18 -20.96 21.75
N ASN A 143 13.47 -22.04 22.10
CA ASN A 143 12.81 -22.92 21.11
C ASN A 143 11.36 -22.45 20.88
N LEU A 144 10.74 -22.87 19.77
CA LEU A 144 9.40 -22.39 19.41
C LEU A 144 8.33 -22.79 20.44
N ASN A 145 8.45 -23.97 21.05
CA ASN A 145 7.50 -24.44 22.07
C ASN A 145 7.55 -23.58 23.35
N SER A 146 8.74 -23.21 23.82
CA SER A 146 8.92 -22.34 24.98
C SER A 146 8.42 -20.92 24.72
N ILE A 147 8.49 -20.44 23.47
CA ILE A 147 7.86 -19.17 23.08
C ILE A 147 6.33 -19.29 23.20
N LEU A 148 5.74 -20.36 22.66
CA LEU A 148 4.30 -20.61 22.74
C LEU A 148 3.81 -20.67 24.19
N GLU A 149 4.49 -21.44 25.04
CA GLU A 149 4.17 -21.54 26.47
C GLU A 149 4.22 -20.18 27.17
N SER A 150 5.25 -19.38 26.88
CA SER A 150 5.40 -18.03 27.45
C SER A 150 4.27 -17.11 26.99
N CYS A 151 3.94 -17.12 25.69
CA CYS A 151 2.86 -16.31 25.13
C CYS A 151 1.49 -16.73 25.68
N GLU A 152 1.18 -18.02 25.73
CA GLU A 152 -0.08 -18.51 26.30
C GLU A 152 -0.23 -18.15 27.78
N SER A 153 0.85 -18.27 28.55
CA SER A 153 0.87 -17.88 29.96
C SER A 153 0.58 -16.39 30.10
N GLN A 154 1.20 -15.54 29.28
CA GLN A 154 0.97 -14.10 29.28
C GLN A 154 -0.45 -13.73 28.85
N HIS A 155 -0.99 -14.37 27.80
CA HIS A 155 -2.37 -14.15 27.37
C HIS A 155 -3.38 -14.48 28.48
N LYS A 156 -3.14 -15.55 29.24
CA LYS A 156 -3.97 -15.93 30.40
C LYS A 156 -3.82 -14.95 31.57
N ALA A 157 -2.59 -14.51 31.86
CA ALA A 157 -2.31 -13.60 32.98
C ALA A 157 -2.86 -12.19 32.74
N SER A 158 -2.69 -11.66 31.53
CA SER A 158 -3.04 -10.29 31.15
C SER A 158 -4.41 -10.18 30.46
N LEU A 159 -5.15 -11.29 30.34
CA LEU A 159 -6.46 -11.36 29.67
C LEU A 159 -6.44 -10.78 28.25
N LEU A 160 -5.37 -11.07 27.50
CA LEU A 160 -5.19 -10.53 26.16
C LEU A 160 -6.23 -11.12 25.19
N PRO A 161 -6.74 -10.32 24.24
CA PRO A 161 -7.59 -10.83 23.17
C PRO A 161 -6.88 -11.95 22.38
N PRO A 162 -7.65 -12.82 21.70
CA PRO A 162 -7.05 -13.88 20.90
C PRO A 162 -6.28 -13.28 19.70
N PRO A 163 -5.19 -13.91 19.24
CA PRO A 163 -4.33 -13.40 18.17
C PRO A 163 -5.10 -12.98 16.91
N ASN A 164 -6.06 -13.79 16.48
CA ASN A 164 -6.86 -13.52 15.30
C ASN A 164 -7.63 -12.19 15.38
N ARG A 165 -8.10 -11.81 16.57
CA ARG A 165 -8.81 -10.54 16.78
C ARG A 165 -7.87 -9.36 16.68
N VAL A 166 -6.67 -9.46 17.26
CA VAL A 166 -5.67 -8.39 17.20
C VAL A 166 -5.13 -8.23 15.79
N ILE A 167 -4.78 -9.33 15.14
CA ILE A 167 -4.32 -9.34 13.74
C ILE A 167 -5.40 -8.76 12.84
N GLY A 168 -6.67 -9.19 13.00
CA GLY A 168 -7.79 -8.61 12.26
C GLY A 168 -7.92 -7.10 12.47
N GLN A 169 -7.83 -6.63 13.72
CA GLN A 169 -7.89 -5.21 14.05
C GLN A 169 -6.74 -4.42 13.41
N LEU A 170 -5.51 -4.92 13.48
CA LEU A 170 -4.34 -4.27 12.86
C LEU A 170 -4.55 -4.07 11.35
N VAL A 171 -5.14 -5.06 10.69
CA VAL A 171 -5.44 -4.99 9.25
C VAL A 171 -6.63 -4.08 8.96
N GLU A 172 -7.69 -4.15 9.75
CA GLU A 172 -8.84 -3.24 9.64
C GLU A 172 -8.44 -1.79 9.87
N ASP A 173 -7.52 -1.51 10.80
CA ASP A 173 -6.98 -0.18 11.06
C ASP A 173 -6.25 0.37 9.84
N VAL A 174 -5.53 -0.48 9.08
CA VAL A 174 -4.93 -0.07 7.80
C VAL A 174 -6.01 0.33 6.81
N PHE A 175 -7.07 -0.48 6.67
CA PHE A 175 -8.17 -0.17 5.76
C PHE A 175 -8.99 1.06 6.20
N HIS A 176 -9.20 1.25 7.51
CA HIS A 176 -9.92 2.40 8.07
C HIS A 176 -9.10 3.68 8.06
N LYS A 177 -7.79 3.62 8.36
CA LYS A 177 -6.88 4.76 8.17
C LYS A 177 -6.61 5.03 6.72
N ALA A 178 -6.63 4.05 5.81
CA ALA A 178 -6.65 4.34 4.38
C ALA A 178 -7.87 5.21 4.01
N VAL A 179 -9.00 5.08 4.72
CA VAL A 179 -10.17 5.97 4.59
C VAL A 179 -9.98 7.33 5.32
N SER A 180 -9.22 7.39 6.43
CA SER A 180 -9.01 8.61 7.24
C SER A 180 -7.78 9.47 6.85
N VAL A 181 -6.72 8.88 6.31
CA VAL A 181 -5.48 9.53 5.84
C VAL A 181 -5.68 10.23 4.49
N CYS A 182 -6.88 10.12 3.91
CA CYS A 182 -7.43 11.12 2.99
C CYS A 182 -7.41 12.57 3.52
N TRP A 183 -6.97 12.83 4.77
CA TRP A 183 -6.96 14.16 5.40
C TRP A 183 -5.64 14.62 6.07
N GLY A 184 -4.46 14.02 5.81
CA GLY A 184 -3.20 14.52 6.43
C GLY A 184 -1.87 14.14 5.75
N TRP A 185 -0.95 15.10 5.57
CA TRP A 185 0.29 15.01 4.76
C TRP A 185 1.60 15.27 5.55
N ARG A 186 2.69 14.50 5.27
CA ARG A 186 4.10 15.01 5.24
C ARG A 186 5.11 14.05 4.55
N GLY A 187 5.92 14.59 3.62
CA GLY A 187 7.34 14.21 3.38
C GLY A 187 7.65 13.15 2.31
N GLY A 188 8.07 13.59 1.12
CA GLY A 188 8.27 12.76 -0.07
C GLY A 188 9.40 11.72 -0.02
N SER A 189 9.08 10.51 -0.51
CA SER A 189 9.86 9.68 -1.44
C SER A 189 8.98 8.48 -1.82
N VAL A 190 8.83 8.22 -3.11
CA VAL A 190 7.82 7.32 -3.70
C VAL A 190 8.19 5.84 -3.52
N TRP A 191 7.25 5.02 -3.04
CA TRP A 191 7.20 3.57 -3.29
C TRP A 191 5.80 3.19 -3.75
N VAL A 192 5.73 2.37 -4.80
CA VAL A 192 4.48 1.89 -5.41
C VAL A 192 4.00 0.65 -4.65
N CYS A 193 2.80 0.70 -4.08
CA CYS A 193 2.11 -0.51 -3.61
C CYS A 193 0.92 -0.86 -4.52
N LEU A 194 1.03 -2.00 -5.20
CA LEU A 194 -0.02 -2.66 -5.96
C LEU A 194 -0.74 -3.67 -5.06
N SER A 195 -1.74 -3.22 -4.30
CA SER A 195 -2.97 -3.98 -4.03
C SER A 195 -3.99 -3.07 -3.34
N VAL A 196 -5.04 -2.66 -4.08
CA VAL A 196 -6.24 -1.95 -3.62
C VAL A 196 -5.98 -0.86 -2.56
N CYS A 197 -5.20 0.14 -2.95
CA CYS A 197 -5.32 1.50 -2.43
C CYS A 197 -5.42 2.42 -3.65
N ALA A 198 -6.64 2.65 -4.14
CA ALA A 198 -6.91 3.84 -4.91
C ALA A 198 -6.75 5.03 -3.95
N LEU A 199 -5.52 5.50 -3.79
CA LEU A 199 -5.11 6.91 -3.68
C LEU A 199 -3.70 6.94 -3.07
N GLY A 200 -2.68 7.03 -3.92
CA GLY A 200 -1.33 7.36 -3.48
C GLY A 200 -1.29 8.78 -2.87
N PRO A 201 -0.28 9.09 -2.04
CA PRO A 201 -0.22 10.34 -1.28
C PRO A 201 -0.30 11.60 -2.15
N GLU A 202 0.05 11.54 -3.44
CA GLU A 202 0.07 12.69 -4.35
C GLU A 202 -1.31 13.22 -4.76
N PHE A 203 -2.39 12.46 -4.51
CA PHE A 203 -3.65 12.72 -5.18
C PHE A 203 -4.62 13.66 -4.46
N ILE A 204 -4.31 14.06 -3.22
CA ILE A 204 -5.17 14.96 -2.43
C ILE A 204 -4.52 16.35 -2.24
N ARG A 205 -3.23 16.52 -2.58
CA ARG A 205 -2.53 17.82 -2.38
C ARG A 205 -2.70 18.81 -3.53
N MET A 206 -3.14 18.37 -4.70
CA MET A 206 -3.21 19.24 -5.88
C MET A 206 -4.59 19.89 -6.07
N ALA A 207 -5.60 19.54 -5.24
CA ALA A 207 -6.91 20.19 -5.27
C ALA A 207 -6.84 21.66 -4.80
N ASP A 208 -5.83 21.99 -3.97
CA ASP A 208 -5.54 23.34 -3.46
C ASP A 208 -4.56 24.11 -4.37
N GLU A 209 -3.98 23.45 -5.39
CA GLU A 209 -3.18 24.13 -6.40
C GLU A 209 -4.08 24.88 -7.38
N PRO A 210 -3.66 26.08 -7.84
CA PRO A 210 -4.44 26.85 -8.79
C PRO A 210 -4.65 26.03 -10.08
N GLN A 211 -5.86 26.10 -10.63
CA GLN A 211 -6.21 25.39 -11.86
C GLN A 211 -5.19 25.69 -12.96
N VAL A 212 -4.54 24.65 -13.49
CA VAL A 212 -3.62 24.81 -14.61
C VAL A 212 -4.45 24.95 -15.88
N VAL A 213 -4.30 26.10 -16.55
CA VAL A 213 -5.02 26.39 -17.79
C VAL A 213 -4.19 25.91 -18.98
N LEU A 214 -4.71 24.93 -19.71
CA LEU A 214 -4.13 24.43 -20.96
C LEU A 214 -4.99 24.87 -22.15
N GLU A 215 -4.33 25.35 -23.21
CA GLU A 215 -5.01 25.73 -24.47
C GLU A 215 -4.63 24.75 -25.58
N LEU A 216 -5.63 24.15 -26.25
CA LEU A 216 -5.40 23.24 -27.38
C LEU A 216 -4.61 23.95 -28.49
N PRO A 217 -3.57 23.30 -29.08
CA PRO A 217 -2.77 23.91 -30.14
C PRO A 217 -3.63 24.31 -31.34
N GLY A 218 -3.34 25.47 -31.92
CA GLY A 218 -4.07 26.07 -33.05
C GLY A 218 -4.12 25.25 -34.36
N SER A 219 -3.54 24.05 -34.39
CA SER A 219 -3.71 23.06 -35.47
C SER A 219 -5.03 22.28 -35.35
N ILE A 220 -5.58 22.15 -34.14
CA ILE A 220 -6.87 21.50 -33.83
C ILE A 220 -8.01 22.54 -33.85
N VAL A 221 -7.69 23.77 -33.42
CA VAL A 221 -8.56 24.94 -33.47
C VAL A 221 -8.60 25.46 -34.91
N SER A 222 -9.76 25.62 -35.53
CA SER A 222 -9.84 26.03 -36.95
C SER A 222 -9.15 27.39 -37.20
N LYS A 223 -8.07 27.36 -37.99
CA LYS A 223 -7.43 28.43 -38.78
C LYS A 223 -7.29 29.83 -38.13
N LYS A 224 -6.01 30.21 -37.95
CA LYS A 224 -5.43 31.56 -38.04
C LYS A 224 -6.44 32.72 -38.11
N GLY A 225 -6.66 33.36 -36.97
CA GLY A 225 -7.28 34.69 -36.86
C GLY A 225 -8.80 34.69 -36.77
N ARG A 226 -9.37 34.40 -35.60
CA ARG A 226 -10.69 34.92 -35.17
C ARG A 226 -10.92 34.70 -33.68
N SER A 227 -11.09 35.82 -32.96
CA SER A 227 -11.69 36.06 -31.63
C SER A 227 -12.05 34.88 -30.70
N CYS A 228 -11.72 35.05 -29.41
CA CYS A 228 -12.09 34.32 -28.18
C CYS A 228 -13.59 34.02 -27.93
N SER A 229 -14.44 33.79 -28.94
CA SER A 229 -15.90 33.65 -28.75
C SER A 229 -16.44 32.23 -28.81
N SER A 230 -15.67 31.24 -29.27
CA SER A 230 -16.09 29.81 -29.33
C SER A 230 -15.34 28.89 -28.38
N GLN A 231 -14.29 29.38 -27.71
CA GLN A 231 -13.58 28.61 -26.70
C GLN A 231 -14.54 28.27 -25.57
N ARG A 232 -14.52 27.01 -25.18
CA ARG A 232 -15.27 26.45 -24.07
C ARG A 232 -14.28 25.85 -23.09
N GLU A 233 -14.63 25.96 -21.83
CA GLU A 233 -13.80 25.47 -20.75
C GLU A 233 -14.31 24.11 -20.29
N VAL A 234 -13.39 23.15 -20.19
CA VAL A 234 -13.62 21.81 -19.65
C VAL A 234 -12.64 21.61 -18.52
N ILE A 235 -13.13 21.21 -17.35
CA ILE A 235 -12.28 20.93 -16.20
C ILE A 235 -12.03 19.43 -16.17
N VAL A 236 -10.77 19.04 -16.31
CA VAL A 236 -10.34 17.64 -16.20
C VAL A 236 -9.70 17.42 -14.84
N VAL A 237 -10.33 16.59 -14.02
CA VAL A 237 -9.79 16.16 -12.73
C VAL A 237 -8.86 14.99 -12.99
N LEU A 238 -7.57 15.19 -12.71
CA LEU A 238 -6.56 14.15 -12.78
C LEU A 238 -6.77 13.10 -11.66
N PRO A 239 -6.19 11.89 -11.79
CA PRO A 239 -6.05 10.98 -10.65
C PRO A 239 -5.38 11.67 -9.47
N SER A 240 -4.56 12.70 -9.75
CA SER A 240 -3.92 13.55 -8.75
C SER A 240 -4.79 14.53 -7.99
N GLY A 241 -6.09 14.56 -8.23
CA GLY A 241 -6.99 15.53 -7.63
C GLY A 241 -6.78 16.96 -8.16
N GLN A 242 -5.72 17.20 -8.95
CA GLN A 242 -5.51 18.46 -9.65
C GLN A 242 -6.61 18.64 -10.69
N SER A 243 -7.15 19.85 -10.74
CA SER A 243 -8.08 20.26 -11.78
C SER A 243 -7.33 21.02 -12.87
N VAL A 244 -7.32 20.45 -14.07
CA VAL A 244 -6.72 21.05 -15.27
C VAL A 244 -7.85 21.64 -16.11
N LEU A 245 -7.80 22.96 -16.33
CA LEU A 245 -8.77 23.66 -17.17
C LEU A 245 -8.31 23.60 -18.63
N VAL A 246 -9.00 22.84 -19.46
CA VAL A 246 -8.71 22.72 -20.89
C VAL A 246 -9.65 23.62 -21.69
N ARG A 247 -9.07 24.59 -22.42
CA ARG A 247 -9.81 25.42 -23.38
C ARG A 247 -9.88 24.74 -24.74
N CYS A 248 -11.09 24.41 -25.15
CA CYS A 248 -11.37 23.65 -26.38
C CYS A 248 -12.52 24.26 -27.19
N ASP A 249 -12.58 23.96 -28.49
CA ASP A 249 -13.75 24.30 -29.31
C ASP A 249 -14.88 23.26 -29.13
N MET A 250 -16.13 23.64 -29.43
CA MET A 250 -17.28 22.72 -29.46
C MET A 250 -17.10 21.51 -30.42
N LYS A 251 -16.14 21.60 -31.36
CA LYS A 251 -15.84 20.56 -32.34
C LYS A 251 -14.74 19.58 -31.88
N SER A 252 -14.07 19.87 -30.77
CA SER A 252 -12.95 19.07 -30.25
C SER A 252 -13.43 17.68 -29.84
N ARG A 253 -12.57 16.68 -30.07
CA ARG A 253 -12.83 15.29 -29.70
C ARG A 253 -12.29 15.00 -28.31
N GLY A 254 -12.79 13.93 -27.69
CA GLY A 254 -12.27 13.39 -26.44
C GLY A 254 -10.77 13.14 -26.49
N ARG A 255 -10.26 12.61 -27.62
CA ARG A 255 -8.82 12.39 -27.83
C ARG A 255 -7.99 13.66 -27.70
N ASP A 256 -8.43 14.77 -28.28
CA ASP A 256 -7.66 16.02 -28.26
C ASP A 256 -7.45 16.53 -26.82
N VAL A 257 -8.50 16.43 -25.99
CA VAL A 257 -8.45 16.77 -24.57
C VAL A 257 -7.60 15.77 -23.79
N PHE A 258 -7.75 14.48 -24.07
CA PHE A 258 -7.00 13.41 -23.41
C PHE A 258 -5.49 13.53 -23.66
N ASP A 259 -5.06 13.68 -24.91
CA ASP A 259 -3.65 13.76 -25.29
C ASP A 259 -2.96 14.98 -24.63
N MET A 260 -3.69 16.11 -24.54
CA MET A 260 -3.21 17.31 -23.85
C MET A 260 -3.00 17.08 -22.36
N VAL A 261 -3.96 16.45 -21.69
CA VAL A 261 -3.90 16.16 -20.26
C VAL A 261 -2.81 15.13 -19.96
N VAL A 262 -2.67 14.11 -20.79
CA VAL A 262 -1.60 13.10 -20.72
C VAL A 262 -0.21 13.74 -20.87
N ALA A 263 -0.05 14.63 -21.85
CA ALA A 263 1.21 15.35 -22.06
C ALA A 263 1.55 16.26 -20.88
N HIS A 264 0.56 16.94 -20.30
CA HIS A 264 0.75 17.79 -19.13
C HIS A 264 1.13 16.99 -17.88
N ALA A 265 0.43 15.87 -17.64
CA ALA A 265 0.66 14.99 -16.49
C ALA A 265 1.87 14.05 -16.68
N ASN A 266 2.57 14.12 -17.83
CA ASN A 266 3.72 13.28 -18.17
C ASN A 266 3.46 11.77 -18.00
N LEU A 267 2.27 11.30 -18.42
CA LEU A 267 1.86 9.90 -18.26
C LEU A 267 2.48 9.02 -19.35
N VAL A 268 3.45 8.19 -18.96
CA VAL A 268 4.17 7.28 -19.87
C VAL A 268 3.25 6.16 -20.39
N GLU A 269 2.44 5.55 -19.52
CA GLU A 269 1.55 4.43 -19.84
C GLU A 269 0.08 4.87 -20.01
N HIS A 270 -0.13 5.89 -20.84
CA HIS A 270 -1.44 6.54 -21.01
C HIS A 270 -2.54 5.61 -21.55
N PHE A 271 -2.23 4.47 -22.16
CA PHE A 271 -3.23 3.53 -22.70
C PHE A 271 -4.10 2.86 -21.62
N TYR A 272 -3.67 2.87 -20.35
CA TYR A 272 -4.48 2.40 -19.23
C TYR A 272 -5.55 3.41 -18.80
N PHE A 273 -5.43 4.67 -19.23
CA PHE A 273 -6.30 5.75 -18.79
C PHE A 273 -7.35 6.10 -19.86
N GLY A 274 -8.44 6.70 -19.41
CA GLY A 274 -9.48 7.26 -20.27
C GLY A 274 -10.19 8.41 -19.57
N LEU A 275 -10.77 9.31 -20.36
CA LEU A 275 -11.66 10.35 -19.84
C LEU A 275 -13.02 9.75 -19.50
N ALA A 276 -13.61 10.16 -18.38
CA ALA A 276 -14.93 9.73 -17.95
C ALA A 276 -15.77 10.94 -17.50
N TYR A 277 -17.05 10.98 -17.86
CA TYR A 277 -18.01 11.95 -17.34
C TYR A 277 -18.90 11.29 -16.28
N THR A 278 -19.49 12.08 -15.39
CA THR A 278 -20.42 11.59 -14.37
C THR A 278 -21.85 11.84 -14.83
N ASP A 279 -22.71 10.83 -14.71
CA ASP A 279 -24.15 10.89 -14.96
C ASP A 279 -24.83 10.01 -13.91
N ASP A 280 -25.80 10.56 -13.16
CA ASP A 280 -26.46 9.87 -12.03
C ASP A 280 -25.51 9.17 -11.03
N ASP A 281 -24.42 9.85 -10.63
CA ASP A 281 -23.36 9.36 -9.73
C ASP A 281 -22.54 8.15 -10.26
N GLU A 282 -22.77 7.73 -11.51
CA GLU A 282 -21.98 6.72 -12.21
C GLU A 282 -20.99 7.35 -13.20
N TYR A 283 -19.85 6.70 -13.42
CA TYR A 283 -18.80 7.17 -14.32
C TYR A 283 -18.86 6.46 -15.68
N PHE A 284 -18.98 7.23 -16.75
CA PHE A 284 -19.03 6.73 -18.11
C PHE A 284 -17.80 7.16 -18.92
N PHE A 285 -17.06 6.18 -19.45
CA PHE A 285 -15.87 6.46 -20.27
C PHE A 285 -16.23 7.06 -21.63
N LEU A 286 -15.59 8.18 -21.96
CA LEU A 286 -15.68 8.87 -23.22
C LEU A 286 -14.82 8.14 -24.27
N ASP A 287 -15.44 7.79 -25.40
CA ASP A 287 -14.71 7.29 -26.56
C ASP A 287 -13.88 8.41 -27.21
N HIS A 288 -12.69 8.06 -27.71
CA HIS A 288 -11.72 8.98 -28.29
C HIS A 288 -12.28 9.77 -29.49
N GLU A 289 -13.24 9.19 -30.21
CA GLU A 289 -13.90 9.83 -31.37
C GLU A 289 -15.13 10.66 -31.00
N THR A 290 -15.58 10.62 -29.75
CA THR A 290 -16.77 11.35 -29.30
C THR A 290 -16.45 12.82 -29.11
N LYS A 291 -17.32 13.70 -29.63
CA LYS A 291 -17.20 15.14 -29.43
C LYS A 291 -17.53 15.51 -27.99
N ILE A 292 -16.73 16.39 -27.39
CA ILE A 292 -16.95 16.93 -26.05
C ILE A 292 -18.36 17.53 -25.90
N SER A 293 -18.88 18.16 -26.96
CA SER A 293 -20.24 18.74 -26.97
C SER A 293 -21.38 17.73 -26.78
N LYS A 294 -21.13 16.42 -26.94
CA LYS A 294 -22.15 15.38 -26.74
C LYS A 294 -22.33 15.02 -25.28
N VAL A 295 -21.26 15.06 -24.50
CA VAL A 295 -21.27 14.76 -23.06
C VAL A 295 -21.46 16.02 -22.21
N ALA A 296 -21.26 17.20 -22.81
CA ALA A 296 -21.47 18.46 -22.12
C ALA A 296 -22.96 18.72 -21.82
N PRO A 297 -23.27 19.29 -20.64
CA PRO A 297 -24.64 19.67 -20.28
C PRO A 297 -25.17 20.74 -21.25
N ASP A 298 -26.50 20.83 -21.40
CA ASP A 298 -27.10 21.77 -22.34
C ASP A 298 -26.81 23.25 -22.02
N SER A 299 -26.50 23.55 -20.76
CA SER A 299 -26.03 24.85 -20.30
C SER A 299 -24.66 25.23 -20.89
N TRP A 300 -23.78 24.27 -21.17
CA TRP A 300 -22.46 24.47 -21.81
C TRP A 300 -22.57 24.82 -23.30
N LYS A 301 -23.63 24.32 -23.95
CA LYS A 301 -23.93 24.66 -25.35
C LYS A 301 -24.46 26.09 -25.46
N LYS A 302 -25.29 26.51 -24.49
CA LYS A 302 -26.04 27.78 -24.49
C LYS A 302 -25.24 28.96 -23.94
N VAL A 303 -24.39 28.74 -22.93
CA VAL A 303 -23.61 29.77 -22.23
C VAL A 303 -22.13 29.49 -22.44
N VAL A 304 -21.35 30.51 -22.80
CA VAL A 304 -19.91 30.35 -23.10
C VAL A 304 -19.07 30.22 -21.82
N SER A 305 -19.55 30.77 -20.71
CA SER A 305 -18.85 30.84 -19.41
C SER A 305 -19.12 29.64 -18.48
N THR A 306 -19.89 28.65 -18.91
CA THR A 306 -20.13 27.44 -18.14
C THR A 306 -19.05 26.41 -18.47
N SER A 307 -18.42 25.85 -17.45
CA SER A 307 -17.53 24.70 -17.55
C SER A 307 -18.23 23.45 -17.02
N PHE A 308 -17.74 22.27 -17.40
CA PHE A 308 -18.21 21.00 -16.84
C PHE A 308 -17.03 20.09 -16.53
N LEU A 309 -17.27 19.12 -15.67
CA LEU A 309 -16.26 18.24 -15.10
C LEU A 309 -16.14 16.95 -15.90
N VAL A 310 -14.91 16.55 -16.16
CA VAL A 310 -14.51 15.26 -16.71
C VAL A 310 -13.38 14.72 -15.84
N PHE A 311 -13.28 13.41 -15.71
CA PHE A 311 -12.34 12.74 -14.82
C PHE A 311 -11.41 11.86 -15.64
N LEU A 312 -10.11 11.94 -15.41
CA LEU A 312 -9.16 10.99 -15.97
C LEU A 312 -9.11 9.76 -15.05
N ARG A 313 -9.57 8.60 -15.54
CA ARG A 313 -9.67 7.35 -14.77
C ARG A 313 -9.04 6.17 -15.51
N ILE A 314 -8.70 5.12 -14.77
CA ILE A 314 -8.16 3.87 -15.33
C ILE A 314 -9.30 3.08 -16.00
N LYS A 315 -9.13 2.76 -17.29
CA LYS A 315 -10.13 2.10 -18.16
C LYS A 315 -9.93 0.59 -18.27
N PHE A 316 -8.68 0.13 -18.27
CA PHE A 316 -8.33 -1.29 -18.39
C PHE A 316 -7.57 -1.74 -17.15
N PHE A 317 -8.12 -2.71 -16.43
CA PHE A 317 -7.40 -3.48 -15.42
C PHE A 317 -6.74 -4.67 -16.13
N VAL A 318 -5.45 -4.90 -15.89
CA VAL A 318 -4.82 -6.15 -16.30
C VAL A 318 -5.24 -7.20 -15.28
N ASP A 319 -6.21 -8.05 -15.65
CA ASP A 319 -6.69 -9.16 -14.80
C ASP A 319 -5.70 -10.33 -14.67
N ASP A 320 -4.46 -10.19 -15.18
CA ASP A 320 -3.46 -11.24 -15.14
C ASP A 320 -2.06 -10.68 -14.87
N ILE A 321 -1.70 -10.54 -13.60
CA ILE A 321 -0.30 -10.66 -13.17
C ILE A 321 -0.01 -12.16 -13.03
N SER A 322 -0.15 -12.88 -14.13
CA SER A 322 0.20 -14.29 -14.25
C SER A 322 1.67 -14.40 -14.64
N PHE A 323 2.50 -14.75 -13.65
CA PHE A 323 3.86 -15.29 -13.75
C PHE A 323 4.90 -14.49 -14.55
N ILE A 324 5.77 -13.78 -13.84
CA ILE A 324 7.15 -13.61 -14.29
C ILE A 324 7.96 -14.74 -13.65
N LEU A 325 8.34 -15.70 -14.49
CA LEU A 325 9.30 -16.79 -14.24
C LEU A 325 10.71 -16.26 -13.99
#